data_AF-A0A2M7KD33-F1
#
_entry.id   AF-A0A2M7KD33-F1
#
_cell.length_a   1.000
_cell.length_b   1.000
_cell.length_c   1.000
_cell.angle_alpha   90.00
_cell.angle_beta   90.00
_cell.angle_gamma   90.00
#
_symmetry.space_group_name_H-M   'P 1'
#
loop_
_entity.id
_entity.type
_entity.pdbx_description
1 polymer ?
#
loop_
_entity_poly.entity_id
_entity_poly.type
_entity_poly.pdbx_seq_one_letter_code
_entity_poly.pdbx_strand_id
1 'polypeptide(L)'
;MSANTHGGASVANYPWDTWTSAERTHADDSWWQFVSKEFADTVFANGPAGYFKDVTSTGYTEGGDWYIITGGRQDYMNYFKHCREETIELSTTKTVAGNLLPNYWGYLYRSFLNYIEQSLYGVRGIITDACTGNAIKALVTVNSHDVDSSQVYSSLPVGNYHRPIIAGTYSITYSATGYQPQTITGITVANKSTVIRDVQLSPLPPVASFTADHTTGCVPDIQFTSTSQAPAGSSYLWDFGDGQSST
;
A
#
# COMPACT_ATOMS: atom_id res chain seq x y z
N MET A 1 3.34 -7.58 -1.63
CA MET A 1 4.81 -7.63 -1.63
C MET A 1 5.26 -8.44 -2.85
N SER A 2 6.42 -8.14 -3.40
CA SER A 2 6.96 -8.71 -4.63
C SER A 2 8.49 -8.73 -4.55
N ALA A 3 9.12 -9.56 -5.36
CA ALA A 3 10.54 -9.45 -5.64
C ALA A 3 10.77 -9.70 -7.13
N ASN A 4 11.73 -9.01 -7.72
CA ASN A 4 12.27 -9.36 -9.03
C ASN A 4 13.67 -9.95 -8.85
N THR A 5 14.07 -10.89 -9.70
CA THR A 5 15.33 -11.63 -9.52
C THR A 5 16.27 -11.37 -10.67
N HIS A 6 17.54 -11.16 -10.33
CA HIS A 6 18.60 -10.75 -11.24
C HIS A 6 19.86 -11.60 -11.05
N GLY A 7 20.82 -11.41 -11.95
CA GLY A 7 22.16 -11.96 -11.84
C GLY A 7 23.21 -10.98 -12.40
N GLY A 8 24.41 -11.07 -11.85
CA GLY A 8 25.50 -10.11 -12.07
C GLY A 8 26.16 -9.70 -10.76
N ALA A 9 25.43 -9.81 -9.65
CA ALA A 9 25.93 -9.70 -8.28
C ALA A 9 25.19 -10.69 -7.37
N SER A 10 25.47 -10.65 -6.07
CA SER A 10 24.69 -11.33 -5.05
C SER A 10 24.46 -10.42 -3.84
N VAL A 11 23.24 -9.89 -3.71
CA VAL A 11 22.79 -8.91 -2.72
C VAL A 11 21.25 -8.77 -2.77
N ALA A 12 20.62 -8.37 -1.66
CA ALA A 12 19.25 -7.86 -1.67
C ALA A 12 19.26 -6.33 -1.85
N ASN A 13 18.71 -5.86 -2.96
CA ASN A 13 18.67 -4.47 -3.36
C ASN A 13 17.26 -3.90 -3.14
N TYR A 14 17.10 -2.95 -2.22
CA TYR A 14 15.80 -2.37 -1.88
C TYR A 14 15.68 -0.91 -2.36
N PRO A 15 14.45 -0.35 -2.46
CA PRO A 15 14.23 1.00 -2.96
C PRO A 15 14.88 2.10 -2.12
N TRP A 16 15.27 3.22 -2.73
CA TRP A 16 15.08 3.56 -4.15
C TRP A 16 16.29 3.16 -5.00
N ASP A 17 16.07 2.88 -6.28
CA ASP A 17 17.17 2.77 -7.25
C ASP A 17 17.55 4.14 -7.86
N THR A 18 16.59 5.07 -7.90
CA THR A 18 16.73 6.38 -8.56
C THR A 18 17.46 7.42 -7.70
N TRP A 19 17.42 7.29 -6.38
CA TRP A 19 18.00 8.25 -5.43
C TRP A 19 18.85 7.50 -4.41
N THR A 20 19.94 8.14 -3.99
CA THR A 20 20.77 7.65 -2.87
C THR A 20 20.11 7.94 -1.53
N SER A 21 20.57 7.28 -0.47
CA SER A 21 20.00 7.44 0.87
C SER A 21 20.34 8.80 1.46
N ALA A 22 21.45 9.40 1.01
CA ALA A 22 21.84 10.76 1.34
C ALA A 22 20.91 11.82 0.72
N GLU A 23 20.31 11.52 -0.43
CA GLU A 23 19.41 12.42 -1.14
C GLU A 23 17.96 12.24 -0.70
N ARG A 24 17.48 10.98 -0.71
CA ARG A 24 16.07 10.66 -0.46
C ARG A 24 15.87 9.17 -0.20
N THR A 25 15.63 8.81 1.06
CA THR A 25 15.25 7.44 1.45
C THR A 25 13.76 7.16 1.21
N HIS A 26 13.42 5.88 1.08
CA HIS A 26 12.02 5.45 1.11
C HIS A 26 11.42 5.69 2.51
N ALA A 27 10.16 6.11 2.60
CA ALA A 27 9.45 6.29 3.89
C ALA A 27 9.49 5.04 4.79
N ASP A 28 9.62 3.87 4.16
CA ASP A 28 9.66 2.54 4.81
C ASP A 28 11.09 1.98 4.88
N ASP A 29 12.14 2.82 4.80
CA ASP A 29 13.54 2.39 4.78
C ASP A 29 13.90 1.43 5.94
N SER A 30 13.46 1.72 7.17
CA SER A 30 13.70 0.80 8.30
C SER A 30 13.00 -0.57 8.14
N TRP A 31 11.84 -0.61 7.48
CA TRP A 31 11.17 -1.86 7.16
C TRP A 31 11.91 -2.61 6.05
N TRP A 32 12.38 -1.91 5.02
CA TRP A 32 13.19 -2.48 3.95
C TRP A 32 14.48 -3.10 4.47
N GLN A 33 15.27 -2.33 5.23
CA GLN A 33 16.47 -2.85 5.87
C GLN A 33 16.19 -4.09 6.73
N PHE A 34 15.06 -4.12 7.46
CA PHE A 34 14.69 -5.27 8.27
C PHE A 34 14.40 -6.52 7.40
N VAL A 35 13.57 -6.41 6.36
CA VAL A 35 13.21 -7.58 5.54
C VAL A 35 14.35 -8.07 4.66
N SER A 36 15.15 -7.15 4.09
CA SER A 36 16.32 -7.51 3.29
C SER A 36 17.43 -8.12 4.17
N LYS A 37 17.56 -7.67 5.43
CA LYS A 37 18.42 -8.33 6.42
C LYS A 37 17.98 -9.74 6.75
N GLU A 38 16.69 -9.99 7.00
CA GLU A 38 16.17 -11.35 7.27
C GLU A 38 16.45 -12.28 6.08
N PHE A 39 16.33 -11.78 4.84
CA PHE A 39 16.69 -12.52 3.63
C PHE A 39 18.17 -12.87 3.63
N ALA A 40 19.05 -11.88 3.77
CA ALA A 40 20.50 -12.03 3.74
C ALA A 40 21.04 -12.94 4.86
N ASP A 41 20.55 -12.78 6.09
CA ASP A 41 20.94 -13.63 7.23
C ASP A 41 20.60 -15.10 6.97
N THR A 42 19.43 -15.37 6.37
CA THR A 42 19.04 -16.73 5.99
C THR A 42 19.95 -17.27 4.89
N VAL A 43 20.37 -16.44 3.93
CA VAL A 43 21.36 -16.84 2.92
C VAL A 43 22.71 -17.14 3.57
N PHE A 44 23.20 -16.30 4.49
CA PHE A 44 24.47 -16.53 5.18
C PHE A 44 24.50 -17.82 6.00
N ALA A 45 23.38 -18.21 6.58
CA ALA A 45 23.28 -19.45 7.35
C ALA A 45 23.28 -20.72 6.47
N ASN A 46 22.95 -20.61 5.18
CA ASN A 46 22.73 -21.76 4.29
C ASN A 46 23.64 -21.77 3.05
N GLY A 47 24.28 -20.66 2.74
CA GLY A 47 25.20 -20.49 1.62
C GLY A 47 26.67 -20.68 2.00
N PRO A 48 27.57 -20.75 1.01
CA PRO A 48 28.99 -20.84 1.27
C PRO A 48 29.52 -19.51 1.84
N ALA A 49 30.65 -19.59 2.55
CA ALA A 49 31.29 -18.39 3.12
C ALA A 49 31.55 -17.34 2.03
N GLY A 50 31.13 -16.10 2.29
CA GLY A 50 31.28 -14.99 1.36
C GLY A 50 30.17 -14.84 0.31
N TYR A 51 29.24 -15.80 0.19
CA TYR A 51 28.09 -15.66 -0.69
C TYR A 51 27.14 -14.54 -0.24
N PHE A 52 26.53 -13.85 -1.20
CA PHE A 52 25.56 -12.78 -0.99
C PHE A 52 26.19 -11.52 -0.36
N LYS A 53 27.46 -11.25 -0.67
CA LYS A 53 28.24 -10.11 -0.17
C LYS A 53 28.99 -9.36 -1.27
N ASP A 54 28.53 -9.48 -2.52
CA ASP A 54 29.24 -8.89 -3.66
C ASP A 54 29.24 -7.36 -3.64
N VAL A 55 28.25 -6.75 -2.97
CA VAL A 55 28.08 -5.30 -2.88
C VAL A 55 28.39 -4.78 -1.48
N THR A 56 27.76 -5.35 -0.46
CA THR A 56 27.95 -4.96 0.94
C THR A 56 28.24 -6.20 1.80
N SER A 57 28.96 -6.02 2.91
CA SER A 57 29.23 -7.12 3.85
C SER A 57 27.99 -7.58 4.62
N THR A 58 26.96 -6.75 4.67
CA THR A 58 25.63 -7.03 5.25
C THR A 58 24.74 -7.84 4.32
N GLY A 59 25.04 -7.87 3.01
CA GLY A 59 24.28 -8.62 2.00
C GLY A 59 22.99 -7.96 1.55
N TYR A 60 22.77 -6.70 1.93
CA TYR A 60 21.68 -5.88 1.41
C TYR A 60 22.15 -4.44 1.22
N THR A 61 21.49 -3.71 0.33
CA THR A 61 21.83 -2.34 -0.05
C THR A 61 20.58 -1.58 -0.49
N GLU A 62 20.55 -0.28 -0.25
CA GLU A 62 19.68 0.61 -1.03
C GLU A 62 20.24 0.70 -2.45
N GLY A 63 19.36 0.81 -3.45
CA GLY A 63 19.75 0.72 -4.86
C GLY A 63 20.58 1.89 -5.35
N GLY A 64 20.16 3.12 -5.08
CA GLY A 64 20.90 4.33 -5.46
C GLY A 64 22.28 4.38 -4.82
N ASP A 65 22.40 3.95 -3.56
CA ASP A 65 23.66 3.82 -2.84
C ASP A 65 24.64 2.81 -3.47
N TRP A 66 24.12 1.75 -4.11
CA TRP A 66 24.95 0.83 -4.90
C TRP A 66 25.32 1.44 -6.24
N TYR A 67 24.31 1.77 -7.06
CA TYR A 67 24.45 2.59 -8.27
C TYR A 67 23.07 3.09 -8.73
N ILE A 68 23.01 4.36 -9.11
CA ILE A 68 21.76 4.98 -9.57
C ILE A 68 21.30 4.41 -10.90
N ILE A 69 20.04 3.98 -10.97
CA ILE A 69 19.31 3.73 -12.22
C ILE A 69 17.94 4.38 -12.18
N THR A 70 17.48 4.85 -13.35
CA THR A 70 16.14 5.43 -13.49
C THR A 70 15.28 4.56 -14.40
N GLY A 71 13.97 4.53 -14.14
CA GLY A 71 13.03 3.71 -14.93
C GLY A 71 13.03 2.22 -14.58
N GLY A 72 13.60 1.84 -13.43
CA GLY A 72 13.59 0.47 -12.92
C GLY A 72 12.19 -0.02 -12.55
N ARG A 73 11.95 -1.33 -12.71
CA ARG A 73 10.68 -1.97 -12.31
C ARG A 73 10.42 -1.81 -10.81
N GLN A 74 11.45 -1.96 -9.99
CA GLN A 74 11.38 -1.84 -8.54
C GLN A 74 10.76 -0.50 -8.11
N ASP A 75 11.37 0.63 -8.51
CA ASP A 75 10.86 1.96 -8.17
C ASP A 75 9.44 2.20 -8.74
N TYR A 76 9.16 1.71 -9.95
CA TYR A 76 7.82 1.80 -10.54
C TYR A 76 6.76 1.09 -9.70
N MET A 77 7.05 -0.13 -9.24
CA MET A 77 6.12 -0.93 -8.43
C MET A 77 5.88 -0.28 -7.06
N ASN A 78 6.92 0.27 -6.45
CA ASN A 78 6.81 0.94 -5.16
C ASN A 78 6.03 2.26 -5.26
N TYR A 79 6.40 3.13 -6.20
CA TYR A 79 5.82 4.47 -6.31
C TYR A 79 4.44 4.46 -6.97
N PHE A 80 4.24 3.78 -8.09
CA PHE A 80 3.00 3.88 -8.88
C PHE A 80 2.00 2.75 -8.62
N LYS A 81 2.46 1.60 -8.12
CA LYS A 81 1.60 0.45 -7.84
C LYS A 81 1.38 0.20 -6.36
N HIS A 82 2.01 0.98 -5.48
CA HIS A 82 1.96 0.81 -4.03
C HIS A 82 2.31 -0.63 -3.61
N CYS A 83 3.11 -1.33 -4.41
CA CYS A 83 3.53 -2.69 -4.18
C CYS A 83 4.97 -2.64 -3.69
N ARG A 84 5.20 -3.18 -2.49
CA ARG A 84 6.54 -3.33 -1.95
C ARG A 84 7.29 -4.38 -2.75
N GLU A 85 8.17 -3.92 -3.64
CA GLU A 85 9.04 -4.76 -4.45
C GLU A 85 10.51 -4.44 -4.16
N GLU A 86 11.34 -5.48 -4.03
CA GLU A 86 12.81 -5.35 -4.05
C GLU A 86 13.41 -6.20 -5.19
N THR A 87 14.69 -5.99 -5.46
CA THR A 87 15.48 -6.73 -6.45
C THR A 87 16.44 -7.65 -5.73
N ILE A 88 16.37 -8.95 -6.00
CA ILE A 88 17.30 -9.93 -5.43
C ILE A 88 18.29 -10.36 -6.50
N GLU A 89 19.54 -9.96 -6.34
CA GLU A 89 20.66 -10.42 -7.14
C GLU A 89 21.10 -11.79 -6.61
N LEU A 90 20.94 -12.85 -7.42
CA LEU A 90 21.10 -14.22 -6.95
C LEU A 90 22.52 -14.77 -7.12
N SER A 91 23.28 -14.23 -8.06
CA SER A 91 24.57 -14.81 -8.45
C SER A 91 25.42 -13.83 -9.24
N THR A 92 26.71 -13.74 -8.90
CA THR A 92 27.72 -12.98 -9.66
C THR A 92 27.79 -13.40 -11.13
N THR A 93 27.69 -14.72 -11.40
CA THR A 93 27.66 -15.26 -12.76
C THR A 93 26.24 -15.22 -13.31
N LYS A 94 25.99 -14.42 -14.36
CA LYS A 94 24.65 -14.25 -14.96
C LYS A 94 24.02 -15.55 -15.47
N THR A 95 24.84 -16.47 -15.95
CA THR A 95 24.40 -17.78 -16.45
C THR A 95 25.14 -18.88 -15.71
N VAL A 96 24.61 -19.25 -14.54
CA VAL A 96 25.14 -20.33 -13.71
C VAL A 96 25.06 -21.66 -14.47
N ALA A 97 26.12 -22.47 -14.38
CA ALA A 97 26.13 -23.80 -14.97
C ALA A 97 25.02 -24.69 -14.36
N GLY A 98 24.32 -25.45 -15.20
CA GLY A 98 23.14 -26.22 -14.79
C GLY A 98 23.38 -27.18 -13.61
N ASN A 99 24.59 -27.74 -13.51
CA ASN A 99 24.97 -28.64 -12.41
C ASN A 99 25.13 -27.94 -11.06
N LEU A 100 25.21 -26.60 -11.02
CA LEU A 100 25.31 -25.82 -9.78
C LEU A 100 23.94 -25.33 -9.28
N LEU A 101 22.88 -25.39 -10.10
CA LEU A 101 21.55 -24.91 -9.72
C LEU A 101 21.00 -25.54 -8.43
N PRO A 102 21.19 -26.85 -8.15
CA PRO A 102 20.75 -27.44 -6.88
C PRO A 102 21.42 -26.80 -5.65
N ASN A 103 22.67 -26.34 -5.78
CA ASN A 103 23.38 -25.66 -4.70
C ASN A 103 22.77 -24.27 -4.44
N TYR A 104 22.59 -23.46 -5.49
CA TYR A 104 21.94 -22.14 -5.37
C TYR A 104 20.53 -22.23 -4.80
N TRP A 105 19.76 -23.23 -5.23
CA TRP A 105 18.47 -23.53 -4.60
C TRP A 105 18.62 -23.77 -3.11
N GLY A 106 19.54 -24.65 -2.69
CA GLY A 106 19.84 -24.96 -1.30
C GLY A 106 20.21 -23.75 -0.44
N TYR A 107 20.88 -22.76 -1.04
CA TYR A 107 21.29 -21.52 -0.37
C TYR A 107 20.13 -20.54 -0.17
N LEU A 108 19.20 -20.46 -1.14
CA LEU A 108 18.23 -19.36 -1.24
C LEU A 108 16.80 -19.72 -0.85
N TYR A 109 16.38 -20.98 -0.98
CA TYR A 109 14.95 -21.31 -0.91
C TYR A 109 14.31 -20.94 0.42
N ARG A 110 15.06 -21.08 1.54
CA ARG A 110 14.59 -20.69 2.87
C ARG A 110 14.40 -19.18 2.97
N SER A 111 15.30 -18.40 2.38
CA SER A 111 15.18 -16.94 2.32
C SER A 111 13.94 -16.52 1.54
N PHE A 112 13.64 -17.18 0.41
CA PHE A 112 12.42 -16.92 -0.35
C PHE A 112 11.15 -17.29 0.42
N LEU A 113 11.12 -18.42 1.14
CA LEU A 113 9.98 -18.78 1.98
C LEU A 113 9.78 -17.76 3.10
N ASN A 114 10.84 -17.42 3.82
CA ASN A 114 10.82 -16.41 4.87
C ASN A 114 10.37 -15.05 4.32
N TYR A 115 10.79 -14.68 3.11
CA TYR A 115 10.37 -13.46 2.45
C TYR A 115 8.86 -13.48 2.16
N ILE A 116 8.33 -14.57 1.61
CA ILE A 116 6.88 -14.70 1.38
C ILE A 116 6.08 -14.49 2.67
N GLU A 117 6.58 -14.98 3.82
CA GLU A 117 5.94 -14.75 5.12
C GLU A 117 5.89 -13.26 5.52
N GLN A 118 6.89 -12.45 5.14
CA GLN A 118 6.88 -10.99 5.36
C GLN A 118 5.71 -10.29 4.66
N SER A 119 5.04 -10.92 3.70
CA SER A 119 3.82 -10.37 3.09
C SER A 119 2.67 -10.19 4.09
N LEU A 120 2.73 -10.84 5.25
CA LEU A 120 1.76 -10.73 6.34
C LEU A 120 2.18 -9.69 7.40
N TYR A 121 3.43 -9.24 7.39
CA TYR A 121 3.99 -8.34 8.39
C TYR A 121 3.41 -6.93 8.23
N GLY A 122 2.88 -6.36 9.31
CA GLY A 122 2.37 -4.98 9.37
C GLY A 122 0.90 -4.92 9.75
N VAL A 123 0.20 -3.92 9.22
CA VAL A 123 -1.24 -3.71 9.46
C VAL A 123 -2.03 -4.14 8.24
N ARG A 124 -3.13 -4.85 8.44
CA ARG A 124 -4.06 -5.23 7.36
C ARG A 124 -5.48 -5.31 7.87
N GLY A 125 -6.45 -5.36 6.97
CA GLY A 125 -7.85 -5.53 7.33
C GLY A 125 -8.74 -5.31 6.13
N ILE A 126 -10.03 -5.15 6.39
CA ILE A 126 -11.07 -4.86 5.40
C ILE A 126 -11.69 -3.50 5.68
N ILE A 127 -11.95 -2.74 4.63
CA ILE A 127 -12.63 -1.45 4.69
C ILE A 127 -13.99 -1.56 4.02
N THR A 128 -15.05 -1.28 4.76
CA THR A 128 -16.44 -1.36 4.27
C THR A 128 -17.21 -0.07 4.52
N ASP A 129 -18.31 0.08 3.82
CA ASP A 129 -19.34 1.09 4.07
C ASP A 129 -20.11 0.74 5.35
N ALA A 130 -20.26 1.72 6.25
CA ALA A 130 -20.89 1.53 7.55
C ALA A 130 -22.42 1.26 7.47
N CYS A 131 -23.08 1.68 6.39
CA CYS A 131 -24.52 1.53 6.20
C CYS A 131 -24.87 0.22 5.48
N THR A 132 -24.08 -0.16 4.48
CA THR A 132 -24.37 -1.29 3.58
C THR A 132 -23.51 -2.52 3.82
N GLY A 133 -22.36 -2.37 4.50
CA GLY A 133 -21.37 -3.44 4.68
C GLY A 133 -20.58 -3.77 3.40
N ASN A 134 -20.82 -3.06 2.29
CA ASN A 134 -20.11 -3.30 1.04
C ASN A 134 -18.65 -2.84 1.14
N ALA A 135 -17.76 -3.56 0.45
CA ALA A 135 -16.35 -3.19 0.37
C ALA A 135 -16.13 -1.83 -0.30
N ILE A 136 -15.18 -1.05 0.24
CA ILE A 136 -14.78 0.24 -0.32
C ILE A 136 -13.33 0.16 -0.80
N LYS A 137 -13.05 0.76 -1.96
CA LYS A 137 -11.69 1.15 -2.35
C LYS A 137 -11.33 2.46 -1.65
N ALA A 138 -10.47 2.40 -0.65
CA ALA A 138 -10.10 3.48 0.23
C ALA A 138 -8.58 3.64 0.28
N LEU A 139 -8.13 4.87 0.48
CA LEU A 139 -6.76 5.26 0.76
C LEU A 139 -6.47 4.99 2.25
N VAL A 140 -5.32 4.39 2.53
CA VAL A 140 -4.80 4.13 3.88
C VAL A 140 -3.47 4.83 4.02
N THR A 141 -3.42 5.82 4.92
CA THR A 141 -2.25 6.67 5.16
C THR A 141 -1.78 6.54 6.60
N VAL A 142 -0.52 6.21 6.79
CA VAL A 142 0.15 6.26 8.10
C VAL A 142 0.60 7.70 8.34
N ASN A 143 -0.05 8.38 9.29
CA ASN A 143 0.16 9.80 9.56
C ASN A 143 1.59 10.06 10.03
N SER A 144 2.18 11.16 9.56
CA SER A 144 3.57 11.57 9.87
C SER A 144 4.64 10.55 9.44
N HIS A 145 4.30 9.60 8.57
CA HIS A 145 5.20 8.59 8.04
C HIS A 145 5.14 8.55 6.51
N ASP A 146 3.93 8.38 5.95
CA ASP A 146 3.77 8.24 4.52
C ASP A 146 4.11 9.53 3.75
N VAL A 147 5.10 9.42 2.87
CA VAL A 147 5.48 10.40 1.84
C VAL A 147 5.70 9.68 0.52
N ASP A 148 5.81 10.41 -0.59
CA ASP A 148 6.33 9.86 -1.86
C ASP A 148 5.62 8.61 -2.36
N SER A 149 4.29 8.62 -2.28
CA SER A 149 3.43 7.53 -2.74
C SER A 149 3.52 6.23 -1.90
N SER A 150 4.08 6.29 -0.70
CA SER A 150 4.17 5.15 0.24
C SER A 150 2.85 4.76 0.93
N GLN A 151 1.77 5.51 0.75
CA GLN A 151 0.43 5.05 1.14
C GLN A 151 0.04 3.71 0.46
N VAL A 152 -1.01 3.06 0.97
CA VAL A 152 -1.62 1.88 0.32
C VAL A 152 -3.12 2.09 0.12
N TYR A 153 -3.74 1.19 -0.65
CA TYR A 153 -5.17 1.21 -0.89
C TYR A 153 -5.79 -0.14 -0.55
N SER A 154 -7.05 -0.12 -0.09
CA SER A 154 -7.85 -1.34 -0.13
C SER A 154 -8.21 -1.74 -1.56
N SER A 155 -8.44 -3.03 -1.78
CA SER A 155 -8.72 -3.61 -3.08
C SER A 155 -10.11 -4.22 -3.12
N LEU A 156 -10.88 -3.91 -4.17
CA LEU A 156 -12.16 -4.54 -4.46
C LEU A 156 -11.95 -5.92 -5.11
N PRO A 157 -12.91 -6.86 -4.97
CA PRO A 157 -14.24 -6.71 -4.35
C PRO A 157 -14.27 -6.92 -2.83
N VAL A 158 -13.15 -7.30 -2.22
CA VAL A 158 -13.11 -7.69 -0.80
C VAL A 158 -13.01 -6.49 0.14
N GLY A 159 -12.41 -5.39 -0.31
CA GLY A 159 -12.10 -4.22 0.52
C GLY A 159 -10.84 -4.40 1.36
N ASN A 160 -10.00 -5.40 1.06
CA ASN A 160 -8.82 -5.70 1.85
C ASN A 160 -7.65 -4.76 1.54
N TYR A 161 -6.95 -4.31 2.56
CA TYR A 161 -5.70 -3.56 2.44
C TYR A 161 -4.57 -4.26 3.20
N HIS A 162 -3.32 -3.99 2.81
CA HIS A 162 -2.12 -4.47 3.49
C HIS A 162 -1.10 -3.35 3.51
N ARG A 163 -0.66 -2.94 4.69
CA ARG A 163 0.35 -1.91 4.93
C ARG A 163 1.53 -2.55 5.68
N PRO A 164 2.57 -3.03 4.96
CA PRO A 164 3.81 -3.46 5.60
C PRO A 164 4.45 -2.29 6.31
N ILE A 165 4.81 -2.42 7.59
CA ILE A 165 5.44 -1.32 8.34
C ILE A 165 6.28 -1.89 9.47
N ILE A 166 7.38 -1.21 9.81
CA ILE A 166 8.29 -1.63 10.88
C ILE A 166 7.57 -1.65 12.24
N ALA A 167 8.12 -2.31 13.25
CA ALA A 167 7.58 -2.22 14.61
C ALA A 167 7.50 -0.77 15.09
N GLY A 168 6.39 -0.42 15.72
CA GLY A 168 6.10 0.94 16.16
C GLY A 168 4.66 1.10 16.62
N THR A 169 4.30 2.33 17.02
CA THR A 169 2.91 2.69 17.31
C THR A 169 2.49 3.81 16.39
N TYR A 170 1.39 3.60 15.69
CA TYR A 170 0.99 4.43 14.55
C TYR A 170 -0.39 5.07 14.73
N SER A 171 -0.56 6.19 14.04
CA SER A 171 -1.84 6.81 13.75
C SER A 171 -2.13 6.62 12.27
N ILE A 172 -3.24 5.98 11.92
CA ILE A 172 -3.59 5.64 10.53
C ILE A 172 -4.93 6.28 10.16
N THR A 173 -4.93 7.00 9.05
CA THR A 173 -6.13 7.61 8.45
C THR A 173 -6.62 6.77 7.28
N TYR A 174 -7.90 6.46 7.28
CA TYR A 174 -8.62 5.75 6.24
C TYR A 174 -9.58 6.74 5.57
N SER A 175 -9.50 6.88 4.24
CA SER A 175 -10.35 7.84 3.51
C SER A 175 -10.79 7.32 2.16
N ALA A 176 -11.97 7.75 1.71
CA ALA A 176 -12.50 7.47 0.40
C ALA A 176 -13.39 8.63 -0.05
N THR A 177 -13.43 8.91 -1.36
CA THR A 177 -14.33 9.91 -1.92
C THR A 177 -15.78 9.59 -1.57
N GLY A 178 -16.52 10.55 -1.02
CA GLY A 178 -17.91 10.36 -0.60
C GLY A 178 -18.07 9.82 0.83
N TYR A 179 -16.99 9.65 1.59
CA TYR A 179 -17.00 9.18 2.97
C TYR A 179 -16.32 10.17 3.92
N GLN A 180 -16.75 10.17 5.18
CA GLN A 180 -16.04 10.82 6.27
C GLN A 180 -14.72 10.07 6.54
N PRO A 181 -13.55 10.73 6.49
CA PRO A 181 -12.29 10.09 6.87
C PRO A 181 -12.29 9.67 8.33
N GLN A 182 -11.68 8.52 8.63
CA GLN A 182 -11.52 8.03 10.00
C GLN A 182 -10.04 7.89 10.33
N THR A 183 -9.61 8.43 11.47
CA THR A 183 -8.25 8.25 11.99
C THR A 183 -8.29 7.36 13.24
N ILE A 184 -7.49 6.29 13.23
CA ILE A 184 -7.30 5.40 14.39
C ILE A 184 -5.89 5.59 14.92
N THR A 185 -5.76 5.95 16.19
CA THR A 185 -4.48 6.15 16.88
C THR A 185 -4.12 4.93 17.75
N GLY A 186 -2.85 4.81 18.14
CA GLY A 186 -2.40 3.77 19.08
C GLY A 186 -2.33 2.36 18.47
N ILE A 187 -2.16 2.24 17.16
CA ILE A 187 -1.99 0.94 16.49
C ILE A 187 -0.54 0.48 16.70
N THR A 188 -0.31 -0.41 17.66
CA THR A 188 1.02 -0.98 17.93
C THR A 188 1.29 -2.22 17.09
N VAL A 189 2.42 -2.24 16.40
CA VAL A 189 2.93 -3.33 15.56
C VAL A 189 4.26 -3.82 16.13
N ALA A 190 4.44 -5.14 16.24
CA ALA A 190 5.74 -5.75 16.54
C ALA A 190 6.38 -6.33 15.27
N ASN A 191 7.70 -6.50 15.27
CA ASN A 191 8.42 -7.04 14.11
C ASN A 191 7.87 -8.43 13.75
N LYS A 192 7.63 -8.68 12.45
CA LYS A 192 7.06 -9.92 11.90
C LYS A 192 5.64 -10.25 12.38
N SER A 193 4.97 -9.33 13.08
CA SER A 193 3.59 -9.54 13.54
C SER A 193 2.57 -8.99 12.55
N THR A 194 1.38 -9.58 12.56
CA THR A 194 0.22 -9.09 11.82
C THR A 194 -0.75 -8.43 12.77
N VAL A 195 -1.15 -7.19 12.47
CA VAL A 195 -2.18 -6.47 13.19
C VAL A 195 -3.42 -6.34 12.31
N ILE A 196 -4.54 -6.95 12.72
CA ILE A 196 -5.81 -6.86 12.00
C ILE A 196 -6.60 -5.63 12.47
N ARG A 197 -6.96 -4.77 11.52
CA ARG A 197 -7.77 -3.56 11.73
C ARG A 197 -8.79 -3.40 10.61
N ASP A 198 -10.00 -3.90 10.86
CA ASP A 198 -11.15 -3.65 10.00
C ASP A 198 -11.74 -2.27 10.31
N VAL A 199 -12.21 -1.58 9.27
CA VAL A 199 -12.70 -0.20 9.35
C VAL A 199 -14.01 -0.07 8.59
N GLN A 200 -14.98 0.59 9.21
CA GLN A 200 -16.21 1.00 8.54
C GLN A 200 -16.17 2.51 8.33
N LEU A 201 -16.30 2.96 7.09
CA LEU A 201 -16.39 4.38 6.76
C LEU A 201 -17.86 4.78 6.60
N SER A 202 -18.23 5.88 7.23
CA SER A 202 -19.57 6.46 7.10
C SER A 202 -19.63 7.35 5.86
N PRO A 203 -20.64 7.20 4.98
CA PRO A 203 -20.86 8.13 3.88
C PRO A 203 -21.02 9.58 4.37
N LEU A 204 -20.66 10.55 3.53
CA LEU A 204 -20.94 11.96 3.81
C LEU A 204 -22.46 12.18 3.93
N PRO A 205 -22.93 13.07 4.83
CA PRO A 205 -24.36 13.37 4.92
C PRO A 205 -24.85 13.98 3.60
N PRO A 206 -26.11 13.70 3.21
CA PRO A 206 -26.70 14.34 2.04
C PRO A 206 -26.83 15.86 2.27
N VAL A 207 -26.49 16.64 1.25
CA VAL A 207 -26.69 18.08 1.18
C VAL A 207 -27.80 18.35 0.18
N ALA A 208 -28.97 18.72 0.70
CA ALA A 208 -30.10 19.11 -0.14
C ALA A 208 -29.81 20.43 -0.85
N SER A 209 -30.06 20.47 -2.15
CA SER A 209 -29.92 21.65 -2.99
C SER A 209 -30.78 21.52 -4.24
N PHE A 210 -31.29 22.63 -4.75
CA PHE A 210 -32.03 22.71 -6.00
C PHE A 210 -31.91 24.10 -6.61
N THR A 211 -32.16 24.20 -7.90
CA THR A 211 -32.40 25.46 -8.62
C THR A 211 -33.83 25.48 -9.11
N ALA A 212 -34.39 26.67 -9.27
CA ALA A 212 -35.69 26.87 -9.91
C ALA A 212 -35.55 27.91 -11.02
N ASP A 213 -36.36 27.80 -12.06
CA ASP A 213 -36.43 28.79 -13.12
C ASP A 213 -37.07 30.10 -12.65
N HIS A 214 -38.10 29.99 -11.79
CA HIS A 214 -38.79 31.10 -11.14
C HIS A 214 -39.11 30.73 -9.68
N THR A 215 -39.14 31.72 -8.79
CA THR A 215 -39.51 31.51 -7.37
C THR A 215 -40.91 32.04 -7.05
N THR A 216 -41.60 32.62 -8.03
CA THR A 216 -42.98 33.10 -7.95
C THR A 216 -43.63 32.99 -9.33
N GLY A 217 -44.93 32.72 -9.39
CA GLY A 217 -45.67 32.66 -10.65
C GLY A 217 -47.13 32.26 -10.47
N CYS A 218 -48.00 32.75 -11.35
CA CYS A 218 -49.40 32.29 -11.49
C CYS A 218 -49.56 31.30 -12.64
N VAL A 219 -48.68 31.40 -13.65
CA VAL A 219 -48.51 30.53 -14.84
C VAL A 219 -47.19 30.96 -15.51
N PRO A 220 -46.41 30.06 -16.16
CA PRO A 220 -46.56 28.60 -16.21
C PRO A 220 -46.06 27.91 -14.92
N ASP A 221 -46.10 26.56 -14.88
CA ASP A 221 -45.58 25.75 -13.77
C ASP A 221 -44.11 26.07 -13.46
N ILE A 222 -43.78 26.21 -12.17
CA ILE A 222 -42.39 26.39 -11.73
C ILE A 222 -41.63 25.08 -11.93
N GLN A 223 -40.53 25.13 -12.67
CA GLN A 223 -39.64 23.99 -12.89
C GLN A 223 -38.45 24.10 -11.93
N PHE A 224 -38.23 23.05 -11.15
CA PHE A 224 -37.05 22.93 -10.30
C PHE A 224 -36.16 21.78 -10.77
N THR A 225 -34.85 21.93 -10.54
CA THR A 225 -33.85 20.91 -10.79
C THR A 225 -33.10 20.64 -9.50
N SER A 226 -33.11 19.39 -9.05
CA SER A 226 -32.28 18.99 -7.90
C SER A 226 -30.80 19.12 -8.24
N THR A 227 -30.07 19.78 -7.36
CA THR A 227 -28.60 19.84 -7.35
C THR A 227 -28.04 19.23 -6.06
N SER A 228 -28.85 18.43 -5.38
CA SER A 228 -28.52 17.80 -4.10
C SER A 228 -27.37 16.81 -4.26
N GLN A 229 -26.46 16.80 -3.29
CA GLN A 229 -25.36 15.84 -3.23
C GLN A 229 -25.67 14.81 -2.15
N ALA A 230 -25.71 13.53 -2.48
CA ALA A 230 -26.01 12.47 -1.51
C ALA A 230 -25.19 11.22 -1.81
N PRO A 231 -24.95 10.36 -0.80
CA PRO A 231 -24.38 9.02 -1.02
C PRO A 231 -25.16 8.22 -2.06
N ALA A 232 -24.46 7.33 -2.79
CA ALA A 232 -25.10 6.42 -3.72
C ALA A 232 -26.16 5.54 -3.03
N GLY A 233 -27.32 5.38 -3.66
CA GLY A 233 -28.46 4.63 -3.08
C GLY A 233 -29.34 5.45 -2.13
N SER A 234 -29.06 6.75 -1.94
CA SER A 234 -29.95 7.64 -1.20
C SER A 234 -31.28 7.81 -1.92
N SER A 235 -32.38 7.85 -1.15
CA SER A 235 -33.70 8.27 -1.63
C SER A 235 -33.91 9.75 -1.36
N TYR A 236 -34.64 10.41 -2.25
CA TYR A 236 -35.01 11.82 -2.08
C TYR A 236 -36.49 11.92 -1.70
N LEU A 237 -36.82 12.90 -0.87
CA LEU A 237 -38.20 13.25 -0.53
C LEU A 237 -38.34 14.75 -0.71
N TRP A 238 -39.27 15.15 -1.55
CA TRP A 238 -39.66 16.53 -1.78
C TRP A 238 -40.95 16.81 -1.03
N ASP A 239 -40.90 17.75 -0.09
CA ASP A 239 -42.07 18.30 0.59
C ASP A 239 -42.33 19.70 0.02
N PHE A 240 -43.52 19.91 -0.55
CA PHE A 240 -43.89 21.16 -1.19
C PHE A 240 -44.58 22.14 -0.22
N GLY A 241 -44.81 21.75 1.03
CA GLY A 241 -45.45 22.58 2.06
C GLY A 241 -46.96 22.77 1.89
N ASP A 242 -47.57 22.15 0.88
CA ASP A 242 -49.02 22.13 0.62
C ASP A 242 -49.70 20.85 1.14
N GLY A 243 -48.93 20.00 1.83
CA GLY A 243 -49.36 18.69 2.31
C GLY A 243 -49.15 17.55 1.30
N GLN A 244 -48.61 17.82 0.11
CA GLN A 244 -48.18 16.83 -0.87
C GLN A 244 -46.67 16.59 -0.80
N SER A 245 -46.25 15.40 -1.24
CA SER A 245 -44.84 15.06 -1.37
C SER A 245 -44.56 14.22 -2.62
N SER A 246 -43.30 14.19 -3.05
CA SER A 246 -42.81 13.33 -4.12
C SER A 246 -41.51 12.65 -3.71
N THR A 247 -41.27 11.44 -4.21
CA THR A 247 -40.01 10.68 -4.03
C THR A 247 -39.30 10.48 -5.34
#